data_AF-A0AA89C033-F1
#
_entry.id   AF-A0AA89C033-F1
#
_cell.length_a   1.000
_cell.length_b   1.000
_cell.length_c   1.000
_cell.angle_alpha   90.00
_cell.angle_beta   90.00
_cell.angle_gamma   90.00
#
_symmetry.space_group_name_H-M   'P 1'
#
loop_
_entity.id
_entity.type
_entity.pdbx_description
1 polymer ?
#
loop_
_entity_poly.entity_id
_entity_poly.type
_entity_poly.pdbx_seq_one_letter_code
_entity_poly.pdbx_strand_id
1 'polypeptide(L)'
;MAGNISYTLPRRLSIKLEVTKYWIGIPIMVPCFDKVGSCTYENICSNLEVYERRKRCPKRIRKYKLPCYCPFQAGEFRVKDLAINIPKIGGYAGALVKGDYGVVVKLLDENYDELGCVDMKFSMKKRHRGWLFRI
;
A
#
# COMPACT_ATOMS: atom_id res chain seq x y z
N MET A 1 -12.81 -5.43 0.69
CA MET A 1 -12.93 -3.98 0.49
C MET A 1 -13.40 -3.72 -0.93
N ALA A 2 -14.42 -2.88 -1.10
CA ALA A 2 -14.84 -2.37 -2.40
C ALA A 2 -14.44 -0.90 -2.47
N GLY A 3 -14.02 -0.44 -3.64
CA GLY A 3 -13.71 0.97 -3.92
C GLY A 3 -14.32 1.36 -5.25
N ASN A 4 -14.65 2.63 -5.41
CA ASN A 4 -15.19 3.19 -6.64
C ASN A 4 -14.32 4.35 -7.08
N ILE A 5 -13.96 4.37 -8.36
CA ILE A 5 -13.28 5.48 -9.02
C ILE A 5 -14.32 6.18 -9.89
N SER A 6 -14.72 7.40 -9.51
CA SER A 6 -15.81 8.12 -10.18
C SER A 6 -15.46 8.63 -11.57
N TYR A 7 -14.19 8.95 -11.84
CA TYR A 7 -13.71 9.46 -13.12
C TYR A 7 -12.33 8.87 -13.43
N THR A 8 -11.97 8.84 -14.71
CA THR A 8 -10.67 8.31 -15.14
C THR A 8 -9.53 9.15 -14.56
N LEU A 9 -8.64 8.49 -13.81
CA LEU A 9 -7.52 9.17 -13.17
C LEU A 9 -6.45 9.55 -14.20
N PRO A 10 -5.79 10.71 -14.05
CA PRO A 10 -4.73 11.16 -14.96
C PRO A 10 -3.55 10.19 -14.98
N ARG A 11 -2.64 10.31 -15.97
CA ARG A 11 -1.43 9.48 -16.04
C ARG A 11 -0.36 9.91 -15.04
N ARG A 12 -0.33 11.17 -14.62
CA ARG A 12 0.59 11.64 -13.58
C ARG A 12 -0.12 11.54 -12.25
N LEU A 13 0.19 10.49 -11.52
CA LEU A 13 -0.39 10.19 -10.21
C LEU A 13 0.71 10.00 -9.19
N SER A 14 0.55 10.62 -8.05
CA SER A 14 1.45 10.47 -6.92
C SER A 14 0.69 9.87 -5.74
N ILE A 15 1.35 9.02 -4.96
CA ILE A 15 0.78 8.45 -3.73
C ILE A 15 1.54 9.04 -2.56
N LYS A 16 0.83 9.71 -1.66
CA LYS A 16 1.39 10.14 -0.37
C LYS A 16 0.94 9.17 0.71
N LEU A 17 1.90 8.50 1.35
CA LEU A 17 1.66 7.67 2.52
C LEU A 17 1.97 8.45 3.78
N GLU A 18 1.07 8.41 4.75
CA GLU A 18 1.26 8.93 6.10
C GLU A 18 1.07 7.76 7.07
N VAL A 19 2.15 7.35 7.73
CA VAL A 19 2.18 6.16 8.60
C VAL A 19 2.40 6.61 10.03
N THR A 20 1.46 6.24 10.91
CA THR A 20 1.51 6.49 12.34
C THR A 20 1.58 5.16 13.08
N LYS A 21 2.52 5.04 14.01
CA LYS A 21 2.60 3.91 14.94
C LYS A 21 2.11 4.35 16.31
N TYR A 22 1.23 3.56 16.93
CA TYR A 22 0.80 3.80 18.29
C TYR A 22 1.72 3.05 19.26
N TRP A 23 2.37 3.78 20.16
CA TRP A 23 3.22 3.21 21.20
C TRP A 23 2.72 3.68 22.57
N ILE A 24 2.21 2.74 23.38
CA ILE A 24 1.64 3.03 24.72
C ILE A 24 0.56 4.13 24.64
N GLY A 25 -0.31 4.06 23.63
CA GLY A 25 -1.39 5.04 23.41
C GLY A 25 -0.96 6.36 22.74
N ILE A 26 0.34 6.60 22.53
CA ILE A 26 0.84 7.81 21.88
C ILE A 26 1.04 7.56 20.37
N PRO A 27 0.46 8.39 19.49
CA PRO A 27 0.72 8.31 18.05
C PRO A 27 2.08 8.90 17.71
N ILE A 28 2.94 8.11 17.07
CA ILE A 28 4.27 8.49 16.62
C ILE A 28 4.31 8.37 15.09
N MET A 29 4.60 9.47 14.41
CA MET A 29 4.78 9.46 12.96
C MET A 29 6.04 8.66 12.59
N VAL A 30 5.90 7.74 11.65
CA VAL A 30 7.03 6.96 11.12
C VAL A 30 7.60 7.73 9.93
N PRO A 31 8.84 8.25 10.01
CA PRO A 31 9.44 9.00 8.91
C PRO A 31 9.68 8.11 7.69
N CYS A 32 9.85 8.73 6.53
CA CYS A 32 10.28 8.00 5.34
C CYS A 32 11.76 7.62 5.47
N PHE A 33 12.06 6.32 5.40
CA PHE A 33 13.42 5.80 5.38
C PHE A 33 13.49 4.64 4.38
N ASP A 34 14.43 4.67 3.43
CA ASP A 34 14.58 3.65 2.38
C ASP A 34 13.26 3.30 1.65
N LYS A 35 12.41 4.30 1.37
CA LYS A 35 11.06 4.12 0.78
C LYS A 35 10.12 3.29 1.66
N VAL A 36 10.27 3.35 2.97
CA VAL A 36 9.39 2.73 3.98
C VAL A 36 8.96 3.80 4.98
N GLY A 37 7.67 3.81 5.36
CA GLY A 37 7.10 4.79 6.28
C GLY A 37 6.28 5.86 5.56
N SER A 38 6.29 7.09 6.07
CA SER A 38 5.52 8.22 5.54
C SER A 38 6.20 8.84 4.30
N CYS A 39 6.19 8.12 3.18
CA CYS A 39 6.85 8.52 1.93
C CYS A 39 5.84 9.01 0.87
N THR A 40 6.30 9.92 0.01
CA THR A 40 5.60 10.27 -1.23
C THR A 40 6.23 9.49 -2.39
N TYR A 41 5.41 8.79 -3.15
CA TYR A 41 5.78 8.06 -4.35
C TYR A 41 5.28 8.83 -5.54
N GLU A 42 6.18 9.53 -6.20
CA GLU A 42 5.86 10.34 -7.36
C GLU A 42 5.65 9.46 -8.60
N ASN A 43 4.70 9.85 -9.43
CA ASN A 43 4.47 9.30 -10.76
C ASN A 43 4.45 7.76 -10.80
N ILE A 44 3.50 7.17 -10.06
CA ILE A 44 3.34 5.71 -9.95
C ILE A 44 3.12 5.03 -11.30
N CYS A 45 2.61 5.76 -12.29
CA CYS A 45 2.35 5.22 -13.62
C CYS A 45 3.64 4.88 -14.37
N SER A 46 4.74 5.62 -14.16
CA SER A 46 6.04 5.25 -14.74
C SER A 46 6.53 3.89 -14.24
N ASN A 47 6.22 3.52 -13.00
CA ASN A 47 6.56 2.20 -12.47
C ASN A 47 5.69 1.09 -13.08
N LEU A 48 4.55 1.43 -13.67
CA LEU A 48 3.62 0.49 -14.29
C LEU A 48 3.85 0.29 -15.80
N GLU A 49 4.61 1.17 -16.45
CA GLU A 49 4.92 1.11 -17.89
C GLU A 49 5.50 -0.25 -18.32
N VAL A 50 6.31 -0.89 -17.48
CA VAL A 50 6.87 -2.22 -17.76
C VAL A 50 5.77 -3.28 -17.96
N TYR A 51 4.67 -3.17 -17.23
CA TYR A 51 3.53 -4.08 -17.36
C TYR A 51 2.67 -3.72 -18.57
N GLU A 52 2.50 -2.42 -18.85
CA GLU A 52 1.80 -1.92 -20.04
C GLU A 52 2.45 -2.44 -21.33
N ARG A 53 3.78 -2.26 -21.45
CA ARG A 53 4.55 -2.75 -22.60
C ARG A 53 4.41 -4.25 -22.82
N ARG A 54 4.41 -5.02 -21.73
CA ARG A 54 4.24 -6.49 -21.77
C ARG A 54 2.79 -6.91 -21.92
N LYS A 55 1.83 -5.97 -21.90
CA LYS A 55 0.38 -6.21 -21.83
C LYS A 55 0.01 -7.29 -20.81
N ARG A 56 0.73 -7.34 -19.68
CA ARG A 56 0.54 -8.39 -18.68
C ARG A 56 0.75 -7.93 -17.24
N CYS A 57 -0.33 -7.90 -16.48
CA CYS A 57 -0.27 -7.68 -15.03
C CYS A 57 0.42 -8.86 -14.29
N PRO A 58 1.04 -8.60 -13.13
CA PRO A 58 1.50 -9.65 -12.24
C PRO A 58 0.38 -10.65 -11.91
N LYS A 59 0.72 -11.94 -11.78
CA LYS A 59 -0.26 -13.02 -11.55
C LYS A 59 -1.19 -12.74 -10.35
N ARG A 60 -0.68 -12.15 -9.27
CA ARG A 60 -1.47 -11.82 -8.06
C ARG A 60 -2.52 -10.75 -8.35
N ILE A 61 -2.14 -9.66 -9.03
CA ILE A 61 -3.03 -8.55 -9.39
C ILE A 61 -4.11 -9.03 -10.37
N ARG A 62 -3.71 -9.83 -11.36
CA ARG A 62 -4.63 -10.42 -12.36
C ARG A 62 -5.73 -11.28 -11.70
N LYS A 63 -5.41 -12.01 -10.62
CA LYS A 63 -6.39 -12.82 -9.88
C LYS A 63 -7.55 -11.97 -9.32
N TYR A 64 -7.26 -10.73 -8.94
CA TYR A 64 -8.25 -9.81 -8.36
C TYR A 64 -8.84 -8.85 -9.39
N LYS A 65 -8.56 -9.03 -10.70
CA LYS A 65 -9.00 -8.14 -11.79
C LYS A 65 -8.70 -6.66 -11.52
N LEU A 66 -7.63 -6.40 -10.78
CA LEU A 66 -7.21 -5.03 -10.48
C LEU A 66 -6.46 -4.45 -11.68
N PRO A 67 -6.68 -3.18 -12.02
CA PRO A 67 -5.95 -2.50 -13.08
C PRO A 67 -4.48 -2.37 -12.68
N CYS A 68 -3.59 -2.56 -13.64
CA CYS A 68 -2.14 -2.39 -13.47
C CYS A 68 -1.52 -1.51 -14.56
N TYR A 69 -2.38 -0.76 -15.25
CA TYR A 69 -2.05 0.10 -16.37
C TYR A 69 -2.67 1.46 -16.12
N CYS A 70 -1.98 2.49 -16.56
CA CYS A 70 -2.47 3.84 -16.61
C CYS A 70 -3.00 4.17 -18.03
N PRO A 71 -4.01 5.05 -18.15
CA PRO A 71 -4.77 5.64 -17.05
C PRO A 71 -5.76 4.66 -16.41
N PHE A 72 -5.99 4.82 -15.10
CA PHE A 72 -6.97 4.03 -14.36
C PHE A 72 -8.38 4.51 -14.70
N GLN A 73 -9.16 3.65 -15.35
CA GLN A 73 -10.52 3.99 -15.77
C GLN A 73 -11.48 4.07 -14.57
N ALA A 74 -12.51 4.90 -14.72
CA ALA A 74 -13.63 4.94 -13.79
C ALA A 74 -14.28 3.55 -13.66
N GLY A 75 -14.72 3.21 -12.45
CA GLY A 75 -15.41 1.96 -12.16
C GLY A 75 -15.23 1.46 -10.74
N GLU A 76 -15.92 0.36 -10.44
CA GLU A 76 -15.84 -0.32 -9.15
C GLU A 76 -14.79 -1.43 -9.15
N PHE A 77 -14.02 -1.47 -8.06
CA PHE A 77 -13.01 -2.49 -7.83
C PHE A 77 -13.29 -3.19 -6.50
N ARG A 78 -13.20 -4.52 -6.50
CA ARG A 78 -13.42 -5.33 -5.31
C ARG A 78 -12.18 -6.16 -5.02
N VAL A 79 -11.62 -5.95 -3.84
CA VAL A 79 -10.48 -6.70 -3.32
C VAL A 79 -10.95 -7.52 -2.13
N LYS A 80 -10.84 -8.85 -2.25
CA LYS A 80 -11.15 -9.80 -1.18
C LYS A 80 -9.91 -10.64 -0.89
N ASP A 81 -9.51 -10.76 0.36
CA ASP A 81 -8.42 -11.65 0.80
C ASP A 81 -7.09 -11.45 0.03
N LEU A 82 -6.63 -10.20 -0.11
CA LEU A 82 -5.35 -9.91 -0.75
C LEU A 82 -4.19 -10.33 0.16
N ALA A 83 -3.49 -11.40 -0.23
CA ALA A 83 -2.31 -11.88 0.49
C ALA A 83 -1.08 -11.03 0.15
N ILE A 84 -0.72 -10.13 1.07
CA ILE A 84 0.48 -9.30 0.99
C ILE A 84 1.59 -9.95 1.83
N ASN A 85 2.76 -10.15 1.23
CA ASN A 85 3.93 -10.62 1.95
C ASN A 85 4.65 -9.42 2.55
N ILE A 86 4.66 -9.33 3.87
CA ILE A 86 5.45 -8.31 4.58
C ILE A 86 6.88 -8.87 4.74
N PRO A 87 7.91 -8.18 4.23
CA PRO A 87 9.29 -8.63 4.38
C PRO A 87 9.67 -8.71 5.87
N LYS A 88 10.56 -9.64 6.22
CA LYS A 88 11.08 -9.73 7.58
C LYS A 88 11.99 -8.52 7.84
N ILE A 89 11.55 -7.63 8.72
CA ILE A 89 12.39 -6.55 9.25
C ILE A 89 13.23 -7.15 10.38
N GLY A 90 14.55 -7.26 10.17
CA GLY A 90 15.50 -7.84 11.13
C GLY A 90 16.04 -6.82 12.14
N GLY A 91 16.86 -7.31 13.09
CA GLY A 91 17.60 -6.47 14.04
C GLY A 91 16.75 -5.81 15.13
N TYR A 92 17.24 -4.68 15.65
CA TYR A 92 16.61 -3.83 16.69
C TYR A 92 15.28 -3.22 16.24
N ALA A 93 15.01 -3.17 14.93
CA ALA A 93 13.73 -2.76 14.35
C ALA A 93 12.61 -3.81 14.54
N GLY A 94 12.88 -4.99 15.13
CA GLY A 94 11.85 -6.00 15.44
C GLY A 94 10.72 -5.47 16.35
N ALA A 95 11.01 -4.51 17.23
CA ALA A 95 10.01 -3.81 18.05
C ALA A 95 9.13 -2.85 17.22
N LEU A 96 9.59 -2.45 16.02
CA LEU A 96 8.82 -1.69 15.03
C LEU A 96 7.89 -2.56 14.19
N VAL A 97 7.87 -3.88 14.39
CA VAL A 97 7.01 -4.81 13.64
C VAL A 97 5.75 -5.19 14.43
N LYS A 98 5.79 -5.12 15.77
CA LYS A 98 4.63 -5.40 16.63
C LYS A 98 4.03 -4.08 17.09
N GLY A 99 2.72 -3.93 16.94
CA GLY A 99 1.99 -2.77 17.42
C GLY A 99 0.78 -2.46 16.55
N ASP A 100 0.18 -1.31 16.86
CA ASP A 100 -0.95 -0.77 16.12
C ASP A 100 -0.45 0.37 15.22
N TYR A 101 -0.99 0.40 14.00
CA TYR A 101 -0.60 1.35 12.96
C TYR A 101 -1.84 1.99 12.37
N GLY A 102 -1.75 3.30 12.13
CA GLY A 102 -2.62 4.03 11.24
C GLY A 102 -1.87 4.34 9.95
N VAL A 103 -2.51 4.16 8.81
CA VAL A 103 -1.96 4.47 7.49
C VAL A 103 -3.00 5.25 6.72
N VAL A 104 -2.64 6.47 6.34
CA VAL A 104 -3.43 7.29 5.43
C VAL A 104 -2.74 7.30 4.08
N VAL A 105 -3.48 6.92 3.04
CA VAL A 105 -3.01 6.87 1.65
C VAL A 105 -3.76 7.93 0.88
N LYS A 106 -3.06 8.95 0.38
CA LYS A 106 -3.63 9.99 -0.48
C LYS A 106 -3.17 9.79 -1.92
N LEU A 107 -4.11 9.86 -2.85
CA LEU A 107 -3.87 9.91 -4.28
C LEU A 107 -3.86 11.38 -4.70
N LEU A 108 -2.77 11.79 -5.33
CA LEU A 108 -2.54 13.16 -5.76
C LEU A 108 -2.36 13.21 -7.28
N ASP A 109 -2.78 14.31 -7.90
CA ASP A 109 -2.52 14.59 -9.31
C ASP A 109 -1.12 15.20 -9.55
N GLU A 110 -0.89 15.75 -10.74
CA GLU A 110 0.38 16.41 -11.09
C GLU A 110 0.61 17.76 -10.38
N ASN A 111 -0.45 18.38 -9.87
CA ASN A 111 -0.41 19.64 -9.15
C ASN A 111 -0.40 19.44 -7.63
N TYR A 112 -0.34 18.19 -7.17
CA TYR A 112 -0.47 17.77 -5.76
C TYR A 112 -1.88 17.98 -5.17
N ASP A 113 -2.90 18.11 -6.00
CA ASP A 113 -4.29 18.16 -5.57
C ASP A 113 -4.77 16.75 -5.19
N GLU A 114 -5.51 16.65 -4.08
CA GLU A 114 -6.01 15.36 -3.59
C GLU A 114 -7.19 14.85 -4.44
N LEU A 115 -6.99 13.74 -5.12
CA LEU A 115 -8.01 13.04 -5.92
C LEU A 115 -8.79 12.02 -5.09
N GLY A 116 -8.22 11.54 -3.99
CA GLY A 116 -8.88 10.61 -3.07
C GLY A 116 -7.98 10.16 -1.93
N CYS A 117 -8.60 9.61 -0.89
CA CYS A 117 -7.93 9.22 0.35
C CYS A 117 -8.48 7.90 0.89
N VAL A 118 -7.60 7.09 1.48
CA VAL A 118 -7.95 5.88 2.22
C VAL A 118 -7.26 5.87 3.56
N ASP A 119 -8.03 5.83 4.64
CA ASP A 119 -7.55 5.65 6.02
C ASP A 119 -7.71 4.17 6.42
N MET A 120 -6.62 3.59 6.92
CA MET A 120 -6.57 2.22 7.40
C MET A 120 -5.92 2.15 8.78
N LYS A 121 -6.53 1.40 9.68
CA LYS A 121 -5.92 1.03 10.97
C LYS A 121 -5.75 -0.48 11.04
N PHE A 122 -4.57 -0.94 11.44
CA PHE A 122 -4.29 -2.36 11.59
C PHE A 122 -3.28 -2.64 12.68
N SER A 123 -3.37 -3.84 13.25
CA SER A 123 -2.43 -4.34 14.26
C SER A 123 -1.54 -5.42 13.66
N MET A 124 -0.23 -5.29 13.80
CA MET A 124 0.72 -6.31 13.40
C MET A 124 1.13 -7.19 14.58
N LYS A 125 0.97 -8.51 14.41
CA LYS A 125 1.39 -9.53 15.37
C LYS A 125 2.39 -10.48 14.73
N LYS A 126 3.42 -10.89 15.46
CA LYS A 126 4.34 -11.92 15.02
C LYS A 126 3.56 -13.21 14.84
N ARG A 127 3.65 -13.85 13.67
CA ARG A 127 3.04 -15.16 13.45
C ARG A 127 3.72 -16.16 14.39
N HIS A 128 3.02 -16.63 15.41
CA HIS A 128 3.45 -17.77 16.21
C HIS A 128 3.46 -19.00 15.29
N ARG A 129 4.64 -19.49 14.93
CA ARG A 129 4.75 -20.89 14.52
C ARG A 129 4.73 -21.68 15.82
N GLY A 130 3.62 -22.37 16.07
CA GLY A 130 3.58 -23.38 17.13
C GLY A 130 4.72 -24.37 16.94
N TRP A 131 5.18 -24.96 18.05
CA TRP A 131 6.31 -25.88 18.09
C TRP A 131 6.16 -27.12 17.17
N LEU A 132 4.94 -27.41 16.72
CA LEU A 132 4.54 -28.51 15.85
C LEU A 132 5.04 -28.47 14.38
N PHE A 133 5.72 -27.41 13.93
CA PHE A 133 6.19 -27.31 12.54
C PHE A 133 7.70 -27.04 12.40
N ARG A 134 8.50 -27.56 13.33
CA ARG A 134 9.96 -27.75 13.16
C ARG A 134 10.22 -29.21 12.77
N ILE A 135 9.91 -29.56 11.54
CA ILE A 135 10.48 -30.71 10.82
C ILE A 135 10.99 -30.17 9.49
#